data_AF-A0A179VBI3-F1
#
_entry.id   AF-A0A179VBI3-F1
#
_cell.length_a   1.000
_cell.length_b   1.000
_cell.length_c   1.000
_cell.angle_alpha   90.00
_cell.angle_beta   90.00
_cell.angle_gamma   90.00
#
_symmetry.space_group_name_H-M   'P 1'
#
loop_
_entity.id
_entity.type
_entity.pdbx_description
1 polymer ?
#
loop_
_entity_poly.entity_id
_entity_poly.type
_entity_poly.pdbx_seq_one_letter_code
_entity_poly.pdbx_strand_id
1 'polypeptide(L)'
;MTARARVRGIELRYLLTLYVYRFGVTTVSELVQMLDRKGFDTDGRASKAVSDALRWEVRRGRLHRVDRGRYGPGERLPRGTEHRMLRREQALLSLVAGHIDAWS
;
A
#
# COMPACT_ATOMS: atom_id res chain seq x y z
N MET A 1 -10.19 -11.72 16.32
CA MET A 1 -8.98 -11.31 15.55
C MET A 1 -9.07 -11.94 14.17
N THR A 2 -9.56 -11.20 13.18
CA THR A 2 -9.56 -11.68 11.79
C THR A 2 -8.12 -11.82 11.32
N ALA A 3 -7.77 -12.95 10.73
CA ALA A 3 -6.40 -13.20 10.27
C ALA A 3 -6.00 -12.17 9.21
N ARG A 4 -4.78 -11.62 9.31
CA ARG A 4 -4.28 -10.55 8.43
C ARG A 4 -3.10 -11.05 7.60
N ALA A 5 -3.07 -10.65 6.33
CA ALA A 5 -1.94 -10.93 5.46
C ALA A 5 -0.79 -9.95 5.72
N ARG A 6 0.41 -10.47 5.99
CA ARG A 6 1.63 -9.66 6.15
C ARG A 6 2.12 -9.18 4.78
N VAL A 7 2.31 -7.88 4.62
CA VAL A 7 2.83 -7.26 3.40
C VAL A 7 4.12 -6.49 3.68
N ARG A 8 5.11 -6.67 2.80
CA ARG A 8 6.44 -6.06 2.96
C ARG A 8 7.12 -5.77 1.64
N GLY A 9 8.21 -5.02 1.70
CA GLY A 9 9.06 -4.75 0.52
C GLY A 9 8.26 -4.22 -0.67
N ILE A 10 8.31 -4.96 -1.78
CA ILE A 10 7.66 -4.55 -3.03
C ILE A 10 6.13 -4.54 -2.95
N GLU A 11 5.52 -5.44 -2.18
CA GLU A 11 4.06 -5.53 -2.04
C GLU A 11 3.50 -4.33 -1.31
N LEU A 12 4.09 -4.01 -0.15
CA LEU A 12 3.73 -2.82 0.61
C LEU A 12 3.84 -1.57 -0.26
N ARG A 13 4.95 -1.45 -1.00
CA ARG A 13 5.17 -0.31 -1.89
C ARG A 13 4.15 -0.23 -3.01
N TYR A 14 3.76 -1.35 -3.60
CA TYR A 14 2.73 -1.41 -4.65
C TYR A 14 1.37 -0.98 -4.12
N LEU A 15 0.94 -1.53 -2.98
CA LEU A 15 -0.33 -1.17 -2.34
C LEU A 15 -0.39 0.32 -2.03
N LEU A 16 0.67 0.86 -1.40
CA LEU A 16 0.73 2.28 -1.04
C LEU A 16 0.69 3.18 -2.27
N THR A 17 1.44 2.85 -3.33
CA THR A 17 1.35 3.60 -4.60
C THR A 17 -0.07 3.60 -5.14
N LEU A 18 -0.73 2.44 -5.22
CA LEU A 18 -2.10 2.35 -5.72
C LEU A 18 -3.07 3.15 -4.86
N TYR A 19 -2.92 3.16 -3.54
CA TYR A 19 -3.80 3.93 -2.65
C TYR A 19 -3.61 5.43 -2.83
N VAL A 20 -2.36 5.91 -2.95
CA VAL A 20 -2.12 7.33 -3.25
C VAL A 20 -2.69 7.73 -4.62
N TYR A 21 -2.56 6.89 -5.65
CA TYR A 21 -3.17 7.20 -6.96
C TYR A 21 -4.70 7.13 -6.95
N ARG A 22 -5.30 6.26 -6.13
CA ARG A 22 -6.75 6.09 -6.03
C ARG A 22 -7.41 7.20 -5.21
N PHE A 23 -6.75 7.67 -4.14
CA PHE A 23 -7.33 8.61 -3.17
C PHE A 23 -6.68 10.00 -3.20
N GLY A 24 -5.66 10.22 -4.03
CA GLY A 24 -4.94 11.47 -4.12
C GLY A 24 -4.01 11.71 -2.93
N VAL A 25 -3.90 12.97 -2.50
CA VAL A 25 -3.03 13.35 -1.39
C VAL A 25 -3.48 12.65 -0.11
N THR A 26 -2.61 11.82 0.45
CA THR A 26 -2.91 10.96 1.60
C THR A 26 -1.81 11.03 2.64
N THR A 27 -2.21 10.88 3.90
CA THR A 27 -1.32 10.84 5.05
C THR A 27 -0.81 9.42 5.32
N VAL A 28 0.32 9.32 6.02
CA VAL A 28 0.83 8.03 6.53
C VAL A 28 -0.21 7.32 7.41
N SER A 29 -0.97 8.06 8.23
CA SER A 29 -2.00 7.47 9.09
C SER A 29 -3.16 6.89 8.29
N GLU A 30 -3.66 7.62 7.28
CA GLU A 30 -4.72 7.13 6.40
C GLU A 30 -4.27 5.88 5.65
N LEU A 31 -3.03 5.85 5.15
CA LEU A 31 -2.49 4.68 4.47
C LEU A 31 -2.38 3.46 5.39
N VAL A 32 -1.97 3.65 6.65
CA VAL A 32 -1.99 2.57 7.66
C VAL A 32 -3.42 2.07 7.89
N GLN A 33 -4.40 2.97 8.04
CA GLN A 33 -5.79 2.59 8.22
C GLN A 33 -6.36 1.87 6.99
N MET A 34 -5.99 2.28 5.77
CA MET A 34 -6.42 1.62 4.54
C MET A 34 -5.88 0.19 4.42
N LEU A 35 -4.62 -0.03 4.83
CA LEU A 35 -4.05 -1.38 4.92
C LEU A 35 -4.82 -2.22 5.94
N ASP A 36 -5.03 -1.69 7.14
CA ASP A 36 -5.74 -2.37 8.24
C ASP A 36 -7.17 -2.79 7.83
N ARG A 37 -7.94 -1.86 7.26
CA ARG A 37 -9.31 -2.11 6.76
C ARG A 37 -9.37 -3.15 5.65
N LYS A 38 -8.29 -3.31 4.88
CA LYS A 38 -8.18 -4.31 3.80
C LYS A 38 -7.60 -5.65 4.28
N GLY A 39 -7.39 -5.81 5.59
CA GLY A 39 -6.88 -7.05 6.18
C GLY A 39 -5.36 -7.23 6.01
N PHE A 40 -4.63 -6.15 5.75
CA PHE A 40 -3.17 -6.17 5.65
C PHE A 40 -2.51 -5.68 6.93
N ASP A 41 -1.35 -6.26 7.23
CA ASP A 41 -0.47 -5.80 8.30
C ASP A 41 0.98 -5.72 7.80
N THR A 42 1.79 -4.85 8.40
CA THR A 42 3.19 -4.65 8.02
C THR A 42 4.14 -5.30 9.02
N ASP A 43 5.40 -5.51 8.67
CA ASP A 43 6.40 -5.95 9.63
C ASP A 43 6.78 -4.78 10.58
N GLY A 44 6.61 -4.99 11.88
CA GLY A 44 6.98 -4.03 12.92
C GLY A 44 6.06 -2.79 12.99
N ARG A 45 6.65 -1.60 13.25
CA ARG A 45 5.88 -0.35 13.41
C ARG A 45 5.33 0.12 12.06
N ALA A 46 4.02 -0.01 11.87
CA ALA A 46 3.33 0.29 10.62
C ALA A 46 3.65 1.67 10.02
N SER A 47 3.57 2.75 10.82
CA SER A 47 3.88 4.08 10.31
C SER A 47 5.32 4.23 9.82
N LYS A 48 6.28 3.49 10.40
CA LYS A 48 7.68 3.48 9.94
C LYS A 48 7.81 2.72 8.63
N ALA A 49 7.26 1.51 8.55
CA ALA A 49 7.28 0.72 7.32
C ALA A 49 6.64 1.47 6.14
N VAL A 50 5.47 2.07 6.36
CA VAL A 50 4.78 2.91 5.38
C VAL A 50 5.63 4.12 4.98
N SER A 51 6.19 4.85 5.94
CA SER A 51 7.03 6.02 5.65
C SER A 51 8.29 5.66 4.85
N ASP A 52 8.94 4.55 5.19
CA ASP A 52 10.15 4.08 4.52
C ASP A 52 9.84 3.63 3.08
N ALA A 53 8.73 2.92 2.89
CA ALA A 53 8.21 2.53 1.58
C ALA A 53 7.88 3.76 0.70
N LEU A 54 7.17 4.75 1.23
CA LEU A 54 6.82 5.98 0.51
C LEU A 54 8.06 6.77 0.09
N ARG A 55 9.06 6.92 0.98
CA ARG A 55 10.32 7.58 0.63
C ARG A 55 11.05 6.87 -0.52
N TRP A 56 10.96 5.54 -0.59
CA TRP A 56 11.55 4.79 -1.69
C TRP A 56 10.78 5.04 -3.00
N GLU A 57 9.44 5.07 -2.94
CA GLU A 57 8.60 5.36 -4.11
C GLU A 57 8.77 6.79 -4.64
N VAL A 58 8.98 7.76 -3.74
CA VAL A 58 9.37 9.15 -4.09
C VAL A 58 10.69 9.20 -4.83
N ARG A 59 11.73 8.47 -4.37
CA ARG A 59 13.02 8.41 -5.08
C ARG A 59 12.92 7.84 -6.49
N ARG A 60 11.93 6.99 -6.75
CA ARG A 60 11.65 6.45 -8.10
C ARG A 60 10.64 7.31 -8.90
N GLY A 61 10.30 8.52 -8.43
CA GLY A 61 9.40 9.45 -9.12
C GLY A 61 7.94 9.01 -9.20
N ARG A 62 7.54 7.91 -8.55
CA ARG A 62 6.15 7.43 -8.63
C ARG A 62 5.20 8.19 -7.71
N LEU A 63 5.72 8.74 -6.62
CA LEU A 63 5.01 9.57 -5.66
C LEU A 63 5.80 10.86 -5.45
N HIS A 64 5.18 11.89 -4.90
CA HIS A 64 5.88 13.06 -4.38
C HIS A 64 5.47 13.33 -2.93
N ARG A 65 6.37 13.96 -2.16
CA ARG A 65 6.06 14.39 -0.80
C ARG A 65 5.42 15.77 -0.88
N VAL A 66 4.20 15.89 -0.35
CA VAL A 66 3.47 17.17 -0.30
C VAL A 66 3.86 17.94 0.97
N ASP A 67 3.91 17.25 2.11
CA ASP A 67 4.28 17.83 3.41
C ASP A 67 4.83 16.72 4.33
N ARG A 68 5.08 17.01 5.61
CA ARG A 68 5.39 16.04 6.66
C ARG A 68 4.27 14.99 6.76
N GLY A 69 4.61 13.77 6.38
CA GLY A 69 3.71 12.63 6.46
C GLY A 69 2.57 12.63 5.44
N ARG A 70 2.58 13.54 4.45
CA ARG A 70 1.60 13.62 3.35
C ARG A 70 2.27 13.39 2.00
N TYR A 71 1.65 12.56 1.17
CA TYR A 71 2.18 12.12 -0.11
C TYR A 71 1.10 12.19 -1.19
N GLY A 72 1.49 12.58 -2.39
CA GLY A 72 0.62 12.68 -3.56
C GLY A 72 1.12 11.82 -4.72
N PRO A 73 0.28 11.59 -5.74
CA PRO A 73 0.66 10.84 -6.92
C PRO A 73 1.78 11.57 -7.67
N GLY A 74 2.79 10.84 -8.14
CA GLY A 74 3.80 11.41 -9.05
C GLY A 74 3.17 11.85 -10.38
N GLU A 75 3.98 12.45 -11.25
CA GLU A 75 3.53 12.95 -12.55
C GLU A 75 2.86 11.86 -13.41
N ARG A 76 3.44 10.64 -13.42
CA ARG A 76 2.90 9.51 -14.17
C ARG A 76 3.32 8.17 -13.56
N LEU A 77 2.39 7.23 -13.55
CA LEU A 77 2.68 5.81 -13.34
C LEU A 77 2.79 5.09 -14.70
N PRO A 78 3.91 4.44 -15.04
CA PRO A 78 3.99 3.66 -16.27
C PRO A 78 2.95 2.54 -16.27
N ARG A 79 2.17 2.42 -17.38
CA ARG A 79 1.04 1.47 -17.49
C ARG A 79 1.42 0.02 -17.18
N GLY A 80 2.58 -0.44 -17.63
CA GLY A 80 3.07 -1.79 -17.30
C GLY A 80 3.37 -1.98 -15.80
N THR A 81 3.80 -0.92 -15.10
CA THR A 81 4.00 -0.96 -13.65
C THR A 81 2.67 -0.96 -12.91
N GLU A 82 1.74 -0.08 -13.32
CA GLU A 82 0.37 -0.05 -12.81
C GLU A 82 -0.30 -1.42 -12.93
N HIS A 83 -0.24 -2.05 -14.11
CA HIS A 83 -0.81 -3.36 -14.34
C HIS A 83 -0.23 -4.45 -13.42
N ARG A 84 1.10 -4.45 -13.21
CA ARG A 84 1.74 -5.37 -12.25
C ARG A 84 1.31 -5.11 -10.82
N MET A 85 1.17 -3.84 -10.42
CA MET A 85 0.71 -3.45 -9.10
C MET A 85 -0.72 -3.92 -8.86
N LEU A 86 -1.63 -3.67 -9.80
CA LEU A 86 -3.04 -4.06 -9.72
C LEU A 86 -3.21 -5.58 -9.63
N ARG A 87 -2.49 -6.35 -10.46
CA ARG A 87 -2.51 -7.82 -10.37
C ARG A 87 -2.00 -8.32 -9.01
N ARG A 88 -0.99 -7.68 -8.44
CA ARG A 88 -0.51 -8.05 -7.10
C ARG A 88 -1.49 -7.68 -6.00
N GLU A 89 -2.13 -6.49 -6.06
CA GLU A 89 -3.20 -6.10 -5.13
C GLU A 89 -4.33 -7.13 -5.16
N GLN A 90 -4.79 -7.53 -6.36
CA GLN A 90 -5.86 -8.50 -6.51
C GLN A 90 -5.49 -9.86 -5.89
N ALA A 91 -4.29 -10.38 -6.17
CA ALA A 91 -3.82 -11.64 -5.58
C ALA A 91 -3.77 -11.58 -4.05
N LEU A 92 -3.29 -10.47 -3.49
CA LEU A 92 -3.23 -10.26 -2.04
C LEU A 92 -4.63 -10.20 -1.40
N LEU A 93 -5.59 -9.52 -2.05
CA LEU A 93 -6.97 -9.47 -1.58
C LEU A 93 -7.65 -10.85 -1.64
N SER A 94 -7.39 -11.65 -2.68
CA SER A 94 -7.89 -13.03 -2.74
C SER A 94 -7.34 -13.91 -1.62
N LEU A 95 -6.06 -13.73 -1.22
CA LEU A 95 -5.48 -14.43 -0.07
C LEU A 95 -6.16 -14.04 1.25
N VAL A 96 -6.43 -12.74 1.45
CA VAL A 96 -7.15 -12.25 2.64
C VAL A 96 -8.57 -12.81 2.67
N ALA A 97 -9.29 -12.78 1.54
CA ALA A 97 -10.65 -13.33 1.45
C ALA A 97 -10.67 -14.83 1.77
N GLY A 98 -9.79 -15.63 1.17
CA GLY A 98 -9.68 -17.06 1.49
C GLY A 98 -9.29 -17.34 2.94
N HIS A 99 -8.58 -16.42 3.60
CA HIS A 99 -8.31 -16.50 5.04
C HIS A 99 -9.52 -16.15 5.91
N ILE A 100 -10.44 -15.31 5.44
CA ILE A 100 -11.69 -15.03 6.15
C ILE A 100 -12.64 -16.23 6.00
N ASP A 101 -12.72 -16.79 4.80
CA ASP A 101 -13.62 -17.90 4.48
C ASP A 101 -13.18 -19.23 5.12
N ALA A 102 -11.87 -19.46 5.31
CA ALA A 102 -11.36 -20.71 5.91
C ALA A 102 -11.60 -20.86 7.43
N TRP A 103 -12.14 -19.82 8.09
CA TRP A 103 -12.40 -19.79 9.53
C TRP A 103 -13.85 -19.42 9.86
N SER A 104 -14.74 -19.46 8.87
CA SER A 104 -16.19 -19.25 9.03
C SER A 104 -16.95 -20.56 8.90
#